data_AF-A0A2E5EBN0-F1
#
_entry.id   AF-A0A2E5EBN0-F1
#
_cell.length_a   1.000
_cell.length_b   1.000
_cell.length_c   1.000
_cell.angle_alpha   90.00
_cell.angle_beta   90.00
_cell.angle_gamma   90.00
#
_symmetry.space_group_name_H-M   'P 1'
#
loop_
_entity.id
_entity.type
_entity.pdbx_description
1 polymer ?
#
loop_
_entity_poly.entity_id
_entity_poly.type
_entity_poly.pdbx_seq_one_letter_code
_entity_poly.pdbx_strand_id
1 'polypeptide(L)'
;MSYNSEKPAEHARRLTSHAASWLVLVGCAAVCPQAFADETHPWGDQGWIMPQMMNRNTTGPATDEDWLRFGWDTFIAMNWPHDENAGNPGAPDANADIVTSYNSPSSYPSTVWWTYNDKFQLFYQLPSGTPDIELYPGTWSNPLSPKPLLDGHQVIGDFSKAGSLSNRLRDQLNEAFIDAPLIDADGNFVLYQIFINQSFWEYALNTGYYDGSKQIDDVNAGTFINMPKWGDSNDDVPYYDNIPPYAQQGAMSVKVAWKQLTEDEIDSGRYYTRDVYYENNTDDLDDVCANPENAPITVGLVGMHILRLTPLTVSTWFWSSFEHVDNATGPDANFNAGCQIAASGYTRRGTCIDAVTDVETDPWLTDYPPLNADIVENYPDGLCGPQTNSTLSQVFRIEETQANLDSTPVQSVNTEYQTALAGTPWQYYEQVNTTQPRSVTANSDCDCFVPPVETNFINVCDMTNTSMESYSQYNFLSQTSSGNVGYELAPIISFQNRQTMNCINCHAYAAPLGTPAIADPADPTWRGLPYDNSMQIFTFLMSGATQSCPSDINKDSIVDILDILLVIEGWGGCLKLYCRQDVNEDGDIDIADLLLVIDNWVSCVD
;
A
#
# COMPACT_ATOMS: atom_id res chain seq x y z
N MET A 1 60.18 23.75 -58.17
CA MET A 1 61.47 23.85 -57.46
C MET A 1 62.02 25.24 -57.71
N SER A 2 61.85 26.17 -56.76
CA SER A 2 62.11 27.60 -56.97
C SER A 2 62.28 28.33 -55.64
N TYR A 3 63.47 28.92 -55.47
CA TYR A 3 63.82 30.25 -54.95
C TYR A 3 63.27 30.84 -53.62
N ASN A 4 64.25 31.23 -52.78
CA ASN A 4 64.47 32.51 -52.07
C ASN A 4 63.59 33.01 -50.89
N SER A 5 64.36 33.37 -49.82
CA SER A 5 64.43 34.67 -49.10
C SER A 5 63.41 35.11 -48.03
N GLU A 6 64.00 35.72 -46.98
CA GLU A 6 63.53 36.86 -46.15
C GLU A 6 62.69 36.63 -44.86
N LYS A 7 63.26 37.10 -43.73
CA LYS A 7 62.58 37.75 -42.58
C LYS A 7 62.33 39.23 -42.98
N PRO A 8 61.34 40.01 -42.45
CA PRO A 8 61.38 40.51 -41.05
C PRO A 8 60.07 41.06 -40.40
N ALA A 9 60.22 41.55 -39.15
CA ALA A 9 59.59 42.70 -38.46
C ALA A 9 58.06 42.69 -38.16
N GLU A 10 57.66 42.71 -36.88
CA GLU A 10 57.43 43.89 -36.02
C GLU A 10 56.40 44.90 -36.53
N HIS A 11 55.27 45.04 -35.82
CA HIS A 11 54.68 46.36 -35.54
C HIS A 11 53.73 46.32 -34.32
N ALA A 12 54.10 47.11 -33.32
CA ALA A 12 53.30 47.47 -32.14
C ALA A 12 52.50 48.77 -32.39
N ARG A 13 51.35 48.92 -31.69
CA ARG A 13 50.69 50.15 -31.14
C ARG A 13 49.17 50.05 -31.24
N ARG A 14 48.33 50.53 -30.31
CA ARG A 14 48.41 51.03 -28.93
C ARG A 14 46.96 51.37 -28.51
N LEU A 15 46.67 51.29 -27.20
CA LEU A 15 45.68 52.08 -26.42
C LEU A 15 44.18 51.71 -26.63
N THR A 16 43.30 51.53 -25.63
CA THR A 16 43.26 51.94 -24.21
C THR A 16 42.10 51.25 -23.45
N SER A 17 42.18 51.25 -22.10
CA SER A 17 41.05 51.36 -21.12
C SER A 17 40.31 50.05 -20.72
N HIS A 18 40.10 49.60 -19.47
CA HIS A 18 40.38 49.99 -18.06
C HIS A 18 40.50 48.68 -17.22
N ALA A 19 41.55 48.48 -16.40
CA ALA A 19 41.57 48.49 -14.91
C ALA A 19 40.51 47.60 -14.20
N ALA A 20 40.78 46.74 -13.21
CA ALA A 20 41.98 46.29 -12.50
C ALA A 20 41.64 44.99 -11.75
N SER A 21 42.59 44.07 -11.56
CA SER A 21 42.50 43.00 -10.55
C SER A 21 43.89 42.73 -10.02
N TRP A 22 44.05 42.91 -8.71
CA TRP A 22 45.30 42.72 -7.99
C TRP A 22 45.41 41.28 -7.52
N LEU A 23 46.48 40.61 -7.92
CA LEU A 23 47.01 39.41 -7.26
C LEU A 23 47.89 39.86 -6.08
N VAL A 24 47.72 39.22 -4.91
CA VAL A 24 48.84 38.91 -4.02
C VAL A 24 48.72 37.45 -3.60
N LEU A 25 49.84 36.76 -3.73
CA LEU A 25 50.06 35.33 -3.52
C LEU A 25 50.36 34.99 -2.05
N VAL A 26 49.84 33.81 -1.67
CA VAL A 26 50.31 32.83 -0.68
C VAL A 26 50.29 33.21 0.80
N GLY A 27 49.30 32.63 1.49
CA GLY A 27 49.42 32.09 2.84
C GLY A 27 48.71 30.74 2.86
N CYS A 28 49.47 29.66 2.77
CA CYS A 28 48.97 28.30 2.95
C CYS A 28 48.65 28.12 4.45
N ALA A 29 47.38 28.20 4.79
CA ALA A 29 46.83 27.64 6.02
C ALA A 29 45.83 26.59 5.58
N ALA A 30 46.17 25.32 5.81
CA ALA A 30 45.21 24.24 5.81
C ALA A 30 44.11 24.62 6.80
N VAL A 31 42.98 25.08 6.28
CA VAL A 31 41.73 25.01 7.01
C VAL A 31 41.41 23.52 6.97
N CYS A 32 41.81 22.81 8.03
CA CYS A 32 41.16 21.55 8.36
C CYS A 32 39.65 21.78 8.20
N PRO A 33 38.89 20.85 7.61
CA PRO A 33 37.46 20.91 7.78
C PRO A 33 37.25 21.00 9.29
N GLN A 34 36.72 22.13 9.75
CA GLN A 34 36.18 22.18 11.09
C GLN A 34 35.17 21.05 11.09
N ALA A 35 35.37 20.09 12.01
CA ALA A 35 34.43 19.03 12.25
C ALA A 35 33.04 19.67 12.21
N PHE A 36 32.23 19.25 11.23
CA PHE A 36 30.81 19.53 11.27
C PHE A 36 30.36 19.16 12.68
N ALA A 37 29.61 20.06 13.32
CA ALA A 37 28.91 19.71 14.54
C ALA A 37 28.20 18.37 14.31
N ASP A 38 28.11 17.52 15.33
CA ASP A 38 27.21 16.35 15.32
C ASP A 38 25.88 16.78 14.69
N GLU A 39 25.69 16.52 13.40
CA GLU A 39 24.39 16.66 12.76
C GLU A 39 23.66 15.38 13.14
N THR A 40 23.08 15.41 14.33
CA THR A 40 22.16 14.37 14.76
C THR A 40 21.06 14.30 13.71
N HIS A 41 20.92 13.18 13.01
CA HIS A 41 19.84 13.01 12.04
C HIS A 41 18.47 13.24 12.71
N PRO A 42 17.40 13.60 11.97
CA PRO A 42 16.07 13.78 12.54
C PRO A 42 15.58 12.54 13.33
N TRP A 43 15.94 11.35 12.85
CA TRP A 43 15.66 10.06 13.49
C TRP A 43 16.72 9.62 14.54
N GLY A 44 17.73 10.45 14.79
CA GLY A 44 18.83 10.20 15.73
C GLY A 44 19.96 9.30 15.19
N ASP A 45 21.00 9.12 15.99
CA ASP A 45 22.25 8.45 15.58
C ASP A 45 22.42 7.04 16.18
N GLN A 46 21.34 6.47 16.73
CA GLN A 46 21.38 5.17 17.41
C GLN A 46 21.30 3.96 16.46
N GLY A 47 21.48 4.19 15.16
CA GLY A 47 21.25 3.18 14.12
C GLY A 47 19.77 2.88 13.94
N TRP A 48 19.46 1.66 13.52
CA TRP A 48 18.07 1.25 13.30
C TRP A 48 17.24 1.25 14.59
N ILE A 49 16.07 1.91 14.54
CA ILE A 49 15.05 1.88 15.59
C ILE A 49 13.67 1.96 14.93
N MET A 50 12.78 0.99 15.22
CA MET A 50 11.35 1.16 14.95
C MET A 50 10.69 1.97 16.08
N PRO A 51 10.11 3.16 15.80
CA PRO A 51 9.51 3.95 16.86
C PRO A 51 8.23 3.28 17.39
N GLN A 52 8.17 3.06 18.70
CA GLN A 52 6.94 2.64 19.42
C GLN A 52 6.19 3.82 20.04
N MET A 53 6.90 4.91 20.30
CA MET A 53 6.42 6.13 20.92
C MET A 53 6.95 7.32 20.12
N MET A 54 6.26 8.46 20.19
CA MET A 54 6.76 9.71 19.61
C MET A 54 8.00 10.19 20.36
N ASN A 55 9.05 10.55 19.61
CA ASN A 55 10.27 11.13 20.17
C ASN A 55 10.04 12.62 20.49
N ARG A 56 9.56 12.92 21.70
CA ARG A 56 9.17 14.28 22.11
C ARG A 56 9.65 14.66 23.51
N ASN A 57 10.05 15.93 23.64
CA ASN A 57 10.53 16.50 24.90
C ASN A 57 9.42 17.19 25.74
N THR A 58 8.15 17.04 25.36
CA THR A 58 7.01 17.76 25.97
C THR A 58 5.95 16.82 26.51
N THR A 59 5.26 17.23 27.58
CA THR A 59 4.19 16.44 28.22
C THR A 59 2.78 16.82 27.75
N GLY A 60 2.65 17.66 26.71
CA GLY A 60 1.36 18.11 26.17
C GLY A 60 0.71 17.06 25.25
N PRO A 61 -0.41 17.37 24.56
CA PRO A 61 -0.85 16.59 23.41
C PRO A 61 0.20 16.61 22.29
N ALA A 62 0.20 15.60 21.43
CA ALA A 62 1.09 15.57 20.26
C ALA A 62 0.62 16.58 19.22
N THR A 63 1.57 17.21 18.54
CA THR A 63 1.32 18.12 17.41
C THR A 63 1.26 17.34 16.09
N ASP A 64 0.78 17.97 15.03
CA ASP A 64 0.77 17.34 13.70
C ASP A 64 2.19 17.02 13.22
N GLU A 65 3.17 17.90 13.50
CA GLU A 65 4.57 17.61 13.20
C GLU A 65 5.12 16.42 13.98
N ASP A 66 4.69 16.18 15.23
CA ASP A 66 5.13 15.01 15.99
C ASP A 66 4.65 13.71 15.32
N TRP A 67 3.44 13.69 14.76
CA TRP A 67 2.89 12.56 14.02
C TRP A 67 3.55 12.36 12.64
N LEU A 68 3.82 13.46 11.93
CA LEU A 68 4.53 13.43 10.65
C LEU A 68 5.95 12.87 10.85
N ARG A 69 6.69 13.36 11.85
CA ARG A 69 8.02 12.82 12.23
C ARG A 69 7.94 11.36 12.62
N PHE A 70 6.92 10.94 13.39
CA PHE A 70 6.72 9.52 13.70
C PHE A 70 6.51 8.64 12.45
N GLY A 71 5.79 9.15 11.45
CA GLY A 71 5.63 8.50 10.15
C GLY A 71 6.94 8.41 9.35
N TRP A 72 7.72 9.49 9.34
CA TRP A 72 9.05 9.49 8.72
C TRP A 72 10.05 8.58 9.44
N ASP A 73 10.12 8.60 10.77
CA ASP A 73 10.97 7.69 11.55
C ASP A 73 10.59 6.22 11.29
N THR A 74 9.29 5.95 11.14
CA THR A 74 8.80 4.63 10.72
C THR A 74 9.26 4.29 9.30
N PHE A 75 9.16 5.23 8.35
CA PHE A 75 9.64 5.06 6.97
C PHE A 75 11.14 4.76 6.94
N ILE A 76 11.96 5.48 7.71
CA ILE A 76 13.40 5.23 7.85
C ILE A 76 13.65 3.81 8.39
N ALA A 77 12.98 3.43 9.47
CA ALA A 77 13.16 2.11 10.08
C ALA A 77 12.80 0.97 9.11
N MET A 78 11.72 1.12 8.35
CA MET A 78 11.30 0.13 7.39
C MET A 78 12.23 0.06 6.18
N ASN A 79 12.71 1.21 5.71
CA ASN A 79 13.62 1.30 4.57
C ASN A 79 15.10 1.14 4.95
N TRP A 80 15.38 0.79 6.20
CA TRP A 80 16.73 0.43 6.62
C TRP A 80 17.21 -0.84 5.91
N PRO A 81 18.51 -0.99 5.63
CA PRO A 81 19.05 -2.21 5.06
C PRO A 81 18.78 -3.44 5.95
N HIS A 82 18.35 -4.53 5.32
CA HIS A 82 18.15 -5.83 5.94
C HIS A 82 19.48 -6.54 6.17
N ASP A 83 19.60 -7.27 7.28
CA ASP A 83 20.72 -8.19 7.51
C ASP A 83 20.49 -9.51 6.75
N GLU A 84 21.07 -9.59 5.56
CA GLU A 84 21.04 -10.79 4.70
C GLU A 84 21.62 -12.05 5.38
N ASN A 85 22.34 -11.92 6.50
CA ASN A 85 22.88 -13.05 7.27
C ASN A 85 22.02 -13.46 8.48
N ALA A 86 21.01 -12.67 8.84
CA ALA A 86 20.18 -12.95 10.01
C ALA A 86 19.33 -14.22 9.84
N GLY A 87 19.09 -14.63 8.60
CA GLY A 87 18.26 -15.80 8.26
C GLY A 87 16.79 -15.64 8.66
N ASN A 88 16.37 -14.45 9.08
CA ASN A 88 15.02 -14.15 9.53
C ASN A 88 14.51 -12.87 8.83
N PRO A 89 13.37 -12.93 8.12
CA PRO A 89 12.75 -11.75 7.55
C PRO A 89 12.57 -10.62 8.57
N GLY A 90 12.77 -9.39 8.09
CA GLY A 90 12.59 -8.18 8.87
C GLY A 90 13.74 -7.82 9.81
N ALA A 91 14.83 -8.58 9.82
CA ALA A 91 16.00 -8.26 10.65
C ALA A 91 16.75 -7.05 10.06
N PRO A 92 16.92 -5.95 10.81
CA PRO A 92 17.73 -4.81 10.36
C PRO A 92 19.23 -5.10 10.47
N ASP A 93 20.03 -4.63 9.51
CA ASP A 93 21.49 -4.66 9.63
C ASP A 93 21.96 -3.54 10.57
N ALA A 94 22.44 -3.95 11.74
CA ALA A 94 22.97 -3.06 12.77
C ALA A 94 24.29 -2.35 12.38
N ASN A 95 24.96 -2.79 11.31
CA ASN A 95 26.19 -2.18 10.79
C ASN A 95 25.95 -1.34 9.54
N ALA A 96 24.74 -1.37 9.00
CA ALA A 96 24.35 -0.55 7.85
C ALA A 96 23.87 0.83 8.29
N ASP A 97 23.62 1.69 7.31
CA ASP A 97 23.14 3.05 7.54
C ASP A 97 22.33 3.54 6.33
N ILE A 98 21.16 4.13 6.57
CA ILE A 98 20.23 4.50 5.50
C ILE A 98 20.79 5.57 4.56
N VAL A 99 21.76 6.38 5.00
CA VAL A 99 22.37 7.43 4.17
C VAL A 99 23.52 6.88 3.32
N THR A 100 24.33 5.98 3.89
CA THR A 100 25.56 5.51 3.24
C THR A 100 25.44 4.17 2.52
N SER A 101 24.44 3.35 2.86
CA SER A 101 24.23 2.03 2.24
C SER A 101 23.53 2.11 0.87
N TYR A 102 22.80 3.19 0.57
CA TYR A 102 22.09 3.37 -0.70
C TYR A 102 22.86 4.23 -1.69
N ASN A 103 24.12 3.86 -1.96
CA ASN A 103 25.05 4.68 -2.76
C ASN A 103 25.22 4.23 -4.22
N SER A 104 24.50 3.18 -4.65
CA SER A 104 24.60 2.62 -6.00
C SER A 104 23.23 2.18 -6.53
N PRO A 105 22.67 2.87 -7.53
CA PRO A 105 21.37 2.55 -8.13
C PRO A 105 21.25 1.13 -8.70
N SER A 106 22.36 0.53 -9.08
CA SER A 106 22.41 -0.83 -9.63
C SER A 106 22.50 -1.93 -8.57
N SER A 107 22.59 -1.59 -7.28
CA SER A 107 22.79 -2.58 -6.21
C SER A 107 22.30 -2.07 -4.85
N TYR A 108 21.07 -1.57 -4.77
CA TYR A 108 20.50 -1.19 -3.48
C TYR A 108 20.26 -2.42 -2.59
N PRO A 109 20.60 -2.34 -1.28
CA PRO A 109 20.32 -3.43 -0.34
C PRO A 109 18.81 -3.70 -0.23
N SER A 110 18.45 -4.91 0.20
CA SER A 110 17.09 -5.22 0.69
C SER A 110 16.71 -4.30 1.82
N THR A 111 15.52 -3.70 1.76
CA THR A 111 14.94 -3.02 2.92
C THR A 111 14.42 -4.06 3.89
N VAL A 112 14.30 -3.69 5.17
CA VAL A 112 13.65 -4.52 6.20
C VAL A 112 12.27 -5.00 5.74
N TRP A 113 11.42 -4.10 5.22
CA TRP A 113 10.06 -4.46 4.81
C TRP A 113 10.00 -5.34 3.56
N TRP A 114 10.96 -5.24 2.61
CA TRP A 114 10.97 -6.06 1.38
C TRP A 114 11.04 -7.56 1.69
N THR A 115 11.65 -7.89 2.84
CA THR A 115 11.78 -9.27 3.29
C THR A 115 10.56 -9.81 4.03
N TYR A 116 9.66 -8.95 4.53
CA TYR A 116 8.44 -9.36 5.23
C TYR A 116 7.59 -10.33 4.40
N ASN A 117 6.80 -11.18 5.05
CA ASN A 117 5.84 -12.03 4.33
C ASN A 117 4.69 -11.18 3.77
N ASP A 118 4.17 -11.58 2.61
CA ASP A 118 3.03 -10.90 1.97
C ASP A 118 1.68 -11.52 2.32
N LYS A 119 0.59 -10.82 1.97
CA LYS A 119 -0.79 -11.24 2.26
C LYS A 119 -1.11 -12.64 1.76
N PHE A 120 -0.54 -13.06 0.64
CA PHE A 120 -0.86 -14.34 0.04
C PHE A 120 -0.11 -15.51 0.66
N GLN A 121 1.07 -15.24 1.23
CA GLN A 121 1.73 -16.21 2.08
C GLN A 121 0.95 -16.46 3.37
N LEU A 122 0.28 -15.43 3.91
CA LEU A 122 -0.57 -15.56 5.10
C LEU A 122 -1.90 -16.27 4.81
N PHE A 123 -2.61 -15.87 3.76
CA PHE A 123 -3.89 -16.49 3.37
C PHE A 123 -3.66 -17.52 2.28
N TYR A 124 -2.83 -18.50 2.61
CA TYR A 124 -2.44 -19.55 1.68
C TYR A 124 -3.67 -20.36 1.23
N GLN A 125 -3.98 -20.28 -0.06
CA GLN A 125 -4.95 -21.17 -0.69
C GLN A 125 -4.23 -22.42 -1.17
N LEU A 126 -4.73 -23.59 -0.75
CA LEU A 126 -4.19 -24.87 -1.22
C LEU A 126 -4.51 -25.06 -2.71
N PRO A 127 -3.61 -25.69 -3.49
CA PRO A 127 -3.92 -26.10 -4.86
C PRO A 127 -5.19 -26.96 -4.90
N SER A 128 -6.02 -26.77 -5.93
CA SER A 128 -7.24 -27.57 -6.16
C SER A 128 -7.02 -29.08 -5.96
N GLY A 129 -7.84 -29.70 -5.11
CA GLY A 129 -7.77 -31.14 -4.79
C GLY A 129 -6.83 -31.51 -3.63
N THR A 130 -6.25 -30.54 -2.94
CA THR A 130 -5.65 -30.76 -1.61
C THR A 130 -6.78 -30.84 -0.59
N PRO A 131 -6.81 -31.84 0.32
CA PRO A 131 -7.84 -31.89 1.36
C PRO A 131 -7.88 -30.57 2.15
N ASP A 132 -9.08 -30.07 2.44
CA ASP A 132 -9.38 -28.78 3.12
C ASP A 132 -8.85 -28.66 4.57
N ILE A 133 -7.96 -29.56 4.98
CA ILE A 133 -7.70 -29.89 6.37
C ILE A 133 -6.66 -28.99 7.06
N GLU A 134 -5.91 -28.12 6.39
CA GLU A 134 -5.04 -27.18 7.12
C GLU A 134 -4.66 -25.95 6.27
N LEU A 135 -5.36 -24.82 6.47
CA LEU A 135 -4.96 -23.48 5.96
C LEU A 135 -3.73 -22.89 6.68
N TYR A 136 -2.93 -23.73 7.33
CA TYR A 136 -1.79 -23.32 8.13
C TYR A 136 -0.72 -22.64 7.25
N PRO A 137 -0.38 -21.37 7.46
CA PRO A 137 0.49 -20.63 6.54
C PRO A 137 1.99 -20.91 6.75
N GLY A 138 2.36 -21.67 7.78
CA GLY A 138 3.76 -21.86 8.18
C GLY A 138 4.24 -20.83 9.21
N THR A 139 5.49 -20.99 9.63
CA THR A 139 6.14 -20.05 10.58
C THR A 139 6.64 -18.81 9.85
N TRP A 140 6.83 -17.69 10.55
CA TRP A 140 7.35 -16.44 9.97
C TRP A 140 8.62 -16.63 9.11
N SER A 141 9.59 -17.41 9.60
CA SER A 141 10.87 -17.65 8.91
C SER A 141 10.81 -18.74 7.84
N ASN A 142 9.71 -19.51 7.77
CA ASN A 142 9.53 -20.60 6.83
C ASN A 142 8.03 -20.76 6.51
N PRO A 143 7.45 -19.83 5.73
CA PRO A 143 6.08 -19.94 5.26
C PRO A 143 5.93 -21.16 4.35
N LEU A 144 4.79 -21.85 4.40
CA LEU A 144 4.52 -23.01 3.55
C LEU A 144 4.38 -22.61 2.08
N SER A 145 3.89 -21.39 1.83
CA SER A 145 3.87 -20.75 0.52
C SER A 145 5.00 -19.72 0.44
N PRO A 146 6.20 -20.09 -0.05
CA PRO A 146 7.26 -19.11 -0.28
C PRO A 146 6.90 -18.20 -1.45
N LYS A 147 7.42 -16.97 -1.45
CA LYS A 147 7.32 -16.08 -2.61
C LYS A 147 7.93 -16.77 -3.84
N PRO A 148 7.25 -16.77 -4.99
CA PRO A 148 7.78 -17.39 -6.20
C PRO A 148 9.05 -16.65 -6.65
N LEU A 149 10.07 -17.42 -7.04
CA LEU A 149 11.34 -16.90 -7.54
C LEU A 149 11.62 -17.47 -8.93
N LEU A 150 12.08 -16.62 -9.85
CA LEU A 150 12.67 -17.01 -11.13
C LEU A 150 14.06 -16.39 -11.23
N ASP A 151 15.07 -17.21 -11.51
CA ASP A 151 16.49 -16.80 -11.60
C ASP A 151 17.00 -16.00 -10.39
N GLY A 152 16.41 -16.24 -9.21
CA GLY A 152 16.77 -15.55 -7.96
C GLY A 152 16.04 -14.23 -7.71
N HIS A 153 15.13 -13.83 -8.60
CA HIS A 153 14.29 -12.63 -8.49
C HIS A 153 12.85 -12.99 -8.15
N GLN A 154 12.16 -12.11 -7.42
CA GLN A 154 10.74 -12.33 -7.11
C GLN A 154 9.88 -12.26 -8.37
N VAL A 155 8.89 -13.15 -8.45
CA VAL A 155 7.78 -13.06 -9.40
C VAL A 155 6.60 -12.40 -8.68
N ILE A 156 6.14 -11.27 -9.18
CA ILE A 156 4.96 -10.56 -8.66
C ILE A 156 3.74 -11.01 -9.49
N GLY A 157 2.75 -11.66 -8.89
CA GLY A 157 1.67 -12.34 -9.63
C GLY A 157 1.15 -13.55 -8.86
N ASP A 158 0.10 -14.23 -9.34
CA ASP A 158 -0.18 -15.62 -8.93
C ASP A 158 -0.77 -16.51 -10.03
N PHE A 159 -0.27 -17.75 -10.04
CA PHE A 159 -0.62 -18.84 -10.96
C PHE A 159 -2.04 -19.38 -10.74
N SER A 160 -3.02 -18.87 -11.49
CA SER A 160 -4.25 -19.62 -11.78
C SER A 160 -4.68 -19.48 -13.24
N LYS A 161 -5.18 -20.60 -13.78
CA LYS A 161 -5.44 -20.91 -15.21
C LYS A 161 -6.27 -19.84 -15.91
N ALA A 162 -5.92 -19.57 -17.16
CA ALA A 162 -6.36 -18.40 -17.89
C ALA A 162 -7.73 -18.54 -18.58
N GLY A 163 -8.17 -17.37 -19.06
CA GLY A 163 -9.40 -17.12 -19.79
C GLY A 163 -10.02 -15.75 -19.44
N SER A 164 -9.71 -15.25 -18.25
CA SER A 164 -9.99 -13.92 -17.69
C SER A 164 -8.77 -13.52 -16.84
N LEU A 165 -8.58 -12.23 -16.49
CA LEU A 165 -7.67 -11.88 -15.38
C LEU A 165 -7.95 -12.85 -14.23
N SER A 166 -6.95 -13.61 -13.78
CA SER A 166 -7.16 -14.48 -12.62
C SER A 166 -7.67 -13.63 -11.46
N ASN A 167 -8.61 -14.13 -10.64
CA ASN A 167 -9.21 -13.32 -9.56
C ASN A 167 -8.15 -12.66 -8.68
N ARG A 168 -7.02 -13.36 -8.45
CA ARG A 168 -5.89 -12.87 -7.66
C ARG A 168 -5.01 -11.86 -8.40
N LEU A 169 -4.74 -12.02 -9.71
CA LEU A 169 -4.03 -11.01 -10.50
C LEU A 169 -4.87 -9.75 -10.69
N ARG A 170 -6.19 -9.92 -10.85
CA ARG A 170 -7.17 -8.84 -10.77
C ARG A 170 -7.09 -8.14 -9.41
N ASP A 171 -7.09 -8.88 -8.31
CA ASP A 171 -6.98 -8.30 -6.96
C ASP A 171 -5.64 -7.59 -6.74
N GLN A 172 -4.54 -8.09 -7.29
CA GLN A 172 -3.22 -7.44 -7.21
C GLN A 172 -3.12 -6.18 -8.07
N LEU A 173 -3.79 -6.13 -9.22
CA LEU A 173 -3.78 -4.99 -10.14
C LEU A 173 -4.87 -3.94 -9.81
N ASN A 174 -6.00 -4.36 -9.21
CA ASN A 174 -7.14 -3.52 -8.82
C ASN A 174 -6.98 -2.90 -7.42
N GLU A 175 -5.76 -2.93 -6.87
CA GLU A 175 -5.43 -2.27 -5.61
C GLU A 175 -5.46 -0.73 -5.71
N ALA A 176 -5.57 -0.15 -6.91
CA ALA A 176 -5.74 1.30 -7.15
C ALA A 176 -7.14 1.84 -6.83
N PHE A 177 -8.04 0.94 -6.39
CA PHE A 177 -9.48 1.09 -6.24
C PHE A 177 -10.21 1.41 -7.55
N ILE A 178 -11.29 0.64 -7.78
CA ILE A 178 -12.06 0.47 -9.03
C ILE A 178 -11.50 -0.69 -9.85
N ASP A 179 -12.38 -1.48 -10.48
CA ASP A 179 -12.08 -2.68 -11.28
C ASP A 179 -11.28 -2.37 -12.57
N ALA A 180 -10.16 -1.66 -12.42
CA ALA A 180 -9.30 -1.17 -13.47
C ALA A 180 -7.85 -1.06 -12.95
N PRO A 181 -6.89 -1.67 -13.64
CA PRO A 181 -5.48 -1.46 -13.33
C PRO A 181 -5.06 0.00 -13.53
N LEU A 182 -4.08 0.45 -12.74
CA LEU A 182 -3.34 1.67 -13.02
C LEU A 182 -2.28 1.38 -14.09
N ILE A 183 -2.22 2.26 -15.09
CA ILE A 183 -1.24 2.20 -16.19
C ILE A 183 -0.43 3.51 -16.13
N ASP A 184 0.89 3.40 -16.18
CA ASP A 184 1.79 4.55 -16.17
C ASP A 184 1.78 5.33 -17.49
N ALA A 185 2.46 6.47 -17.51
CA ALA A 185 2.57 7.34 -18.68
C ALA A 185 3.24 6.68 -19.89
N ASP A 186 4.01 5.61 -19.67
CA ASP A 186 4.68 4.81 -20.70
C ASP A 186 3.81 3.64 -21.20
N GLY A 187 2.64 3.43 -20.58
CA GLY A 187 1.71 2.36 -20.91
C GLY A 187 1.90 1.07 -20.12
N ASN A 188 2.79 1.02 -19.13
CA ASN A 188 3.03 -0.19 -18.35
C ASN A 188 2.12 -0.28 -17.14
N PHE A 189 1.79 -1.51 -16.72
CA PHE A 189 1.01 -1.73 -15.53
C PHE A 189 1.79 -1.36 -14.27
N VAL A 190 1.11 -0.70 -13.34
CA VAL A 190 1.62 -0.50 -11.98
C VAL A 190 1.34 -1.75 -11.17
N LEU A 191 2.37 -2.27 -10.49
CA LEU A 191 2.28 -3.49 -9.69
C LEU A 191 2.10 -3.13 -8.21
N TYR A 192 1.33 -3.95 -7.47
CA TYR A 192 1.11 -3.75 -6.04
C TYR A 192 1.49 -4.97 -5.22
N GLN A 193 1.96 -4.73 -4.01
CA GLN A 193 2.20 -5.77 -3.01
C GLN A 193 1.76 -5.28 -1.63
N ILE A 194 1.27 -6.20 -0.81
CA ILE A 194 0.89 -5.93 0.57
C ILE A 194 1.65 -6.88 1.49
N PHE A 195 2.46 -6.31 2.38
CA PHE A 195 3.29 -7.01 3.34
C PHE A 195 2.75 -6.85 4.76
N ILE A 196 3.04 -7.82 5.61
CA ILE A 196 2.73 -7.78 7.04
C ILE A 196 3.99 -8.05 7.86
N ASN A 197 4.12 -7.41 9.01
CA ASN A 197 5.26 -7.65 9.89
C ASN A 197 5.11 -8.94 10.72
N GLN A 198 6.20 -9.34 11.39
CA GLN A 198 6.21 -10.56 12.21
C GLN A 198 5.17 -10.52 13.35
N SER A 199 4.95 -9.37 13.99
CA SER A 199 3.92 -9.23 15.04
C SER A 199 2.52 -9.60 14.50
N PHE A 200 2.15 -9.11 13.30
CA PHE A 200 0.90 -9.50 12.65
C PHE A 200 0.91 -11.01 12.33
N TRP A 201 1.96 -11.52 11.68
CA TRP A 201 2.03 -12.95 11.33
C TRP A 201 1.79 -13.86 12.53
N GLU A 202 2.49 -13.60 13.64
CA GLU A 202 2.37 -14.40 14.87
C GLU A 202 0.98 -14.28 15.49
N TYR A 203 0.35 -13.10 15.46
CA TYR A 203 -1.05 -12.96 15.84
C TYR A 203 -1.95 -13.89 15.02
N ALA A 204 -1.88 -13.83 13.68
CA ALA A 204 -2.75 -14.62 12.82
C ALA A 204 -2.50 -16.12 13.00
N LEU A 205 -1.22 -16.53 13.12
CA LEU A 205 -0.80 -17.90 13.33
C LEU A 205 -1.31 -18.49 14.64
N ASN A 206 -1.19 -17.74 15.75
CA ASN A 206 -1.52 -18.26 17.09
C ASN A 206 -3.01 -18.16 17.42
N THR A 207 -3.75 -17.25 16.78
CA THR A 207 -5.21 -17.16 16.91
C THR A 207 -5.95 -18.10 15.97
N GLY A 208 -5.29 -18.54 14.89
CA GLY A 208 -5.90 -19.30 13.80
C GLY A 208 -6.69 -18.41 12.82
N TYR A 209 -6.60 -17.09 12.92
CA TYR A 209 -7.41 -16.18 12.08
C TYR A 209 -6.95 -16.08 10.62
N TYR A 210 -5.91 -16.80 10.21
CA TYR A 210 -5.68 -17.08 8.79
C TYR A 210 -6.81 -17.91 8.17
N ASP A 211 -7.63 -18.58 9.00
CA ASP A 211 -8.85 -19.27 8.60
C ASP A 211 -10.09 -18.42 8.93
N GLY A 212 -10.92 -18.20 7.91
CA GLY A 212 -12.16 -17.43 8.03
C GLY A 212 -13.19 -18.10 8.94
N SER A 213 -13.24 -19.43 9.00
CA SER A 213 -14.15 -20.17 9.88
C SER A 213 -13.87 -19.84 11.35
N LYS A 214 -12.59 -19.84 11.74
CA LYS A 214 -12.16 -19.45 13.08
C LYS A 214 -12.50 -18.01 13.44
N GLN A 215 -12.36 -17.06 12.50
CA GLN A 215 -12.77 -15.67 12.72
C GLN A 215 -14.25 -15.56 13.04
N ILE A 216 -15.11 -16.19 12.22
CA ILE A 216 -16.56 -16.14 12.37
C ILE A 216 -17.01 -16.72 13.71
N ASP A 217 -16.42 -17.84 14.13
CA ASP A 217 -16.80 -18.51 15.37
C ASP A 217 -16.48 -17.65 16.59
N ASP A 218 -15.27 -17.09 16.61
CA ASP A 218 -14.83 -16.23 17.69
C ASP A 218 -15.64 -14.91 17.73
N VAL A 219 -15.98 -14.34 16.58
CA VAL A 219 -16.83 -13.14 16.52
C VAL A 219 -18.23 -13.46 17.06
N ASN A 220 -18.85 -14.54 16.61
CA ASN A 220 -20.20 -14.95 17.05
C ASN A 220 -20.23 -15.33 18.54
N ALA A 221 -19.15 -15.91 19.06
CA ALA A 221 -18.99 -16.25 20.46
C ALA A 221 -18.61 -15.05 21.35
N GLY A 222 -18.21 -13.92 20.76
CA GLY A 222 -17.68 -12.76 21.49
C GLY A 222 -16.32 -13.02 22.13
N THR A 223 -15.52 -13.92 21.53
CA THR A 223 -14.18 -14.33 22.00
C THR A 223 -13.07 -13.94 21.04
N PHE A 224 -13.37 -13.12 20.02
CA PHE A 224 -12.37 -12.60 19.09
C PHE A 224 -11.26 -11.85 19.84
N ILE A 225 -10.02 -12.20 19.54
CA ILE A 225 -8.82 -11.61 20.13
C ILE A 225 -8.44 -10.39 19.30
N ASN A 226 -8.15 -9.29 19.97
CA ASN A 226 -7.78 -8.04 19.33
C ASN A 226 -6.35 -8.07 18.76
N MET A 227 -6.10 -7.34 17.66
CA MET A 227 -4.76 -7.16 17.07
C MET A 227 -3.77 -6.55 18.06
N PRO A 228 -2.46 -6.92 18.00
CA PRO A 228 -1.44 -6.44 18.93
C PRO A 228 -1.10 -4.96 18.74
N LYS A 229 -1.01 -4.21 19.86
CA LYS A 229 -0.53 -2.83 19.90
C LYS A 229 0.97 -2.76 20.14
N TRP A 230 1.54 -3.75 20.81
CA TRP A 230 2.96 -3.76 21.20
C TRP A 230 3.76 -4.80 20.43
N GLY A 231 3.15 -5.95 20.14
CA GLY A 231 3.86 -7.14 19.67
C GLY A 231 4.78 -7.73 20.73
N ASP A 232 4.47 -7.55 22.01
CA ASP A 232 5.26 -8.03 23.15
C ASP A 232 4.37 -8.48 24.31
N SER A 233 4.98 -8.77 25.48
CA SER A 233 4.28 -9.20 26.69
C SER A 233 3.19 -8.24 27.21
N ASN A 234 3.18 -6.96 26.78
CA ASN A 234 2.16 -5.98 27.16
C ASN A 234 0.81 -6.20 26.45
N ASP A 235 0.76 -7.02 25.40
CA ASP A 235 -0.50 -7.42 24.75
C ASP A 235 -1.20 -8.59 25.50
N ASP A 236 -0.70 -8.98 26.68
CA ASP A 236 -1.26 -10.04 27.55
C ASP A 236 -1.44 -11.41 26.85
N VAL A 237 -0.62 -11.70 25.83
CA VAL A 237 -0.59 -12.99 25.12
C VAL A 237 0.80 -13.62 25.16
N PRO A 238 0.92 -14.94 25.40
CA PRO A 238 2.21 -15.59 25.69
C PRO A 238 3.09 -15.83 24.45
N TYR A 239 2.55 -15.70 23.23
CA TYR A 239 3.29 -16.05 22.01
C TYR A 239 4.26 -14.96 21.53
N TYR A 240 4.19 -13.72 22.05
CA TYR A 240 5.18 -12.67 21.74
C TYR A 240 6.46 -12.73 22.56
N ASP A 241 6.50 -13.50 23.66
CA ASP A 241 7.69 -13.63 24.51
C ASP A 241 8.91 -14.17 23.74
N ASN A 242 8.70 -14.79 22.58
CA ASN A 242 9.72 -15.48 21.80
C ASN A 242 10.07 -14.79 20.48
N ILE A 243 9.47 -13.65 20.14
CA ILE A 243 9.85 -12.91 18.92
C ILE A 243 11.06 -12.00 19.19
N PRO A 244 11.94 -11.76 18.20
CA PRO A 244 13.09 -10.87 18.38
C PRO A 244 12.69 -9.45 18.80
N PRO A 245 13.49 -8.71 19.60
CA PRO A 245 13.15 -7.34 20.01
C PRO A 245 12.90 -6.38 18.83
N TYR A 246 13.59 -6.55 17.71
CA TYR A 246 13.34 -5.74 16.52
C TYR A 246 11.96 -6.02 15.91
N ALA A 247 11.33 -7.15 16.19
CA ALA A 247 10.04 -7.55 15.63
C ALA A 247 8.84 -7.19 16.53
N GLN A 248 9.09 -6.71 17.75
CA GLN A 248 8.08 -6.26 18.72
C GLN A 248 7.60 -4.86 18.36
N GLN A 249 6.68 -4.78 17.38
CA GLN A 249 6.33 -3.50 16.74
C GLN A 249 4.83 -3.18 16.67
N GLY A 250 3.99 -4.00 17.31
CA GLY A 250 2.55 -4.03 17.06
C GLY A 250 2.21 -4.53 15.66
N ALA A 251 0.93 -4.72 15.35
CA ALA A 251 0.51 -5.13 14.02
C ALA A 251 0.82 -4.02 13.00
N MET A 252 1.44 -4.40 11.88
CA MET A 252 1.75 -3.50 10.79
C MET A 252 1.43 -4.14 9.44
N SER A 253 0.88 -3.33 8.54
CA SER A 253 0.70 -3.64 7.13
C SER A 253 1.36 -2.57 6.27
N VAL A 254 1.91 -2.98 5.14
CA VAL A 254 2.64 -2.13 4.20
C VAL A 254 2.13 -2.41 2.81
N LYS A 255 1.57 -1.41 2.13
CA LYS A 255 1.15 -1.54 0.74
C LYS A 255 2.07 -0.70 -0.12
N VAL A 256 2.60 -1.27 -1.20
CA VAL A 256 3.55 -0.60 -2.11
C VAL A 256 3.06 -0.67 -3.54
N ALA A 257 3.40 0.36 -4.32
CA ALA A 257 3.14 0.46 -5.75
C ALA A 257 4.46 0.62 -6.50
N TRP A 258 4.61 -0.11 -7.60
CA TRP A 258 5.81 -0.19 -8.40
C TRP A 258 5.54 0.24 -9.85
N LYS A 259 6.37 1.15 -10.36
CA LYS A 259 6.41 1.54 -11.78
C LYS A 259 7.53 0.79 -12.49
N GLN A 260 7.31 0.43 -13.76
CA GLN A 260 8.38 -0.06 -14.63
C GLN A 260 9.29 1.09 -15.06
N LEU A 261 10.60 0.98 -14.83
CA LEU A 261 11.52 2.07 -15.11
C LEU A 261 12.14 1.97 -16.50
N THR A 262 12.27 3.12 -17.15
CA THR A 262 13.13 3.32 -18.31
C THR A 262 14.61 3.37 -17.89
N GLU A 263 15.53 3.15 -18.83
CA GLU A 263 16.97 3.24 -18.56
C GLU A 263 17.37 4.60 -17.99
N ASP A 264 16.79 5.70 -18.50
CA ASP A 264 17.06 7.06 -18.01
C ASP A 264 16.60 7.24 -16.55
N GLU A 265 15.47 6.63 -16.16
CA GLU A 265 14.99 6.66 -14.78
C GLU A 265 15.87 5.81 -13.84
N ILE A 266 16.36 4.66 -14.31
CA ILE A 266 17.30 3.81 -13.56
C ILE A 266 18.60 4.58 -13.31
N ASP A 267 19.17 5.16 -14.37
CA ASP A 267 20.42 5.93 -14.34
C ASP A 267 20.31 7.20 -13.48
N SER A 268 19.09 7.73 -13.31
CA SER A 268 18.86 8.90 -12.45
C SER A 268 19.17 8.64 -10.97
N GLY A 269 19.06 7.39 -10.52
CA GLY A 269 19.22 7.01 -9.12
C GLY A 269 18.14 7.53 -8.17
N ARG A 270 17.03 8.09 -8.70
CA ARG A 270 15.96 8.71 -7.89
C ARG A 270 15.06 7.70 -7.19
N TYR A 271 14.84 6.56 -7.83
CA TYR A 271 13.94 5.52 -7.34
C TYR A 271 14.67 4.50 -6.47
N TYR A 272 13.99 3.95 -5.46
CA TYR A 272 14.39 2.66 -4.90
C TYR A 272 13.97 1.55 -5.86
N THR A 273 14.94 0.81 -6.38
CA THR A 273 14.75 -0.12 -7.51
C THR A 273 14.74 -1.58 -7.08
N ARG A 274 13.99 -2.42 -7.79
CA ARG A 274 14.04 -3.90 -7.68
C ARG A 274 13.98 -4.54 -9.05
N ASP A 275 14.74 -5.61 -9.25
CA ASP A 275 14.62 -6.45 -10.43
C ASP A 275 13.66 -7.59 -10.14
N VAL A 276 12.58 -7.67 -10.91
CA VAL A 276 11.46 -8.61 -10.70
C VAL A 276 11.00 -9.20 -12.03
N TYR A 277 10.28 -10.31 -11.94
CA TYR A 277 9.37 -10.76 -12.98
C TYR A 277 7.94 -10.49 -12.53
N TYR A 278 6.99 -10.43 -13.45
CA TYR A 278 5.57 -10.46 -13.11
C TYR A 278 4.77 -11.24 -14.14
N GLU A 279 3.58 -11.73 -13.82
CA GLU A 279 2.86 -12.65 -14.70
C GLU A 279 2.24 -11.98 -15.94
N ASN A 280 2.23 -12.68 -17.07
CA ASN A 280 1.70 -12.17 -18.35
C ASN A 280 0.18 -12.42 -18.54
N ASN A 281 -0.51 -12.96 -17.53
CA ASN A 281 -1.93 -13.33 -17.62
C ASN A 281 -2.26 -14.25 -18.81
N THR A 282 -1.43 -15.26 -19.07
CA THR A 282 -1.65 -16.25 -20.15
C THR A 282 -1.88 -17.65 -19.57
N ASP A 283 -2.40 -18.57 -20.39
CA ASP A 283 -2.61 -19.99 -20.02
C ASP A 283 -1.30 -20.72 -19.70
N ASP A 284 -0.17 -20.15 -20.11
CA ASP A 284 1.16 -20.69 -19.86
C ASP A 284 1.71 -20.08 -18.56
N LEU A 285 1.71 -20.87 -17.50
CA LEU A 285 2.20 -20.43 -16.19
C LEU A 285 3.72 -20.20 -16.19
N ASP A 286 4.46 -20.59 -17.22
CA ASP A 286 5.88 -20.25 -17.35
C ASP A 286 6.10 -18.91 -18.10
N ASP A 287 5.02 -18.27 -18.58
CA ASP A 287 5.05 -17.00 -19.32
C ASP A 287 4.96 -15.80 -18.37
N VAL A 288 6.15 -15.33 -17.96
CA VAL A 288 6.32 -14.13 -17.16
C VAL A 288 6.85 -12.97 -18.01
N CYS A 289 6.50 -11.77 -17.60
CA CYS A 289 7.03 -10.53 -18.11
C CYS A 289 8.48 -10.36 -17.73
N ALA A 290 9.28 -10.29 -18.79
CA ALA A 290 10.71 -10.08 -18.79
C ALA A 290 11.04 -8.92 -19.74
N ASN A 291 12.24 -8.36 -19.61
CA ASN A 291 12.73 -7.37 -20.55
C ASN A 291 12.98 -8.00 -21.94
N PRO A 292 13.28 -7.21 -23.00
CA PRO A 292 13.52 -7.74 -24.34
C PRO A 292 14.68 -8.74 -24.49
N GLU A 293 15.54 -8.88 -23.47
CA GLU A 293 16.64 -9.84 -23.41
C GLU A 293 16.30 -11.11 -22.60
N ASN A 294 15.02 -11.27 -22.21
CA ASN A 294 14.53 -12.30 -21.28
C ASN A 294 15.16 -12.23 -19.87
N ALA A 295 15.56 -11.04 -19.43
CA ALA A 295 16.04 -10.76 -18.08
C ALA A 295 14.93 -10.14 -17.21
N PRO A 296 15.09 -10.07 -15.87
CA PRO A 296 14.10 -9.41 -15.03
C PRO A 296 13.95 -7.93 -15.41
N ILE A 297 12.80 -7.38 -15.06
CA ILE A 297 12.44 -5.99 -15.30
C ILE A 297 12.78 -5.18 -14.05
N THR A 298 13.42 -4.03 -14.24
CA THR A 298 13.69 -3.10 -13.13
C THR A 298 12.46 -2.23 -12.87
N VAL A 299 11.93 -2.31 -11.66
CA VAL A 299 10.83 -1.50 -11.16
C VAL A 299 11.30 -0.51 -10.09
N GLY A 300 10.63 0.64 -10.00
CA GLY A 300 10.87 1.69 -9.01
C GLY A 300 9.68 1.86 -8.08
N LEU A 301 9.93 2.01 -6.78
CA LEU A 301 8.89 2.27 -5.80
C LEU A 301 8.31 3.67 -6.05
N VAL A 302 7.00 3.77 -6.24
CA VAL A 302 6.29 5.03 -6.54
C VAL A 302 5.27 5.42 -5.48
N GLY A 303 4.78 4.47 -4.70
CA GLY A 303 3.89 4.75 -3.57
C GLY A 303 4.02 3.76 -2.45
N MET A 304 3.75 4.20 -1.22
CA MET A 304 3.81 3.38 -0.03
C MET A 304 2.79 3.84 1.01
N HIS A 305 1.94 2.92 1.47
CA HIS A 305 1.13 3.08 2.67
C HIS A 305 1.72 2.28 3.82
N ILE A 306 1.78 2.91 4.99
CA ILE A 306 2.22 2.30 6.24
C ILE A 306 1.08 2.38 7.23
N LEU A 307 0.61 1.22 7.69
CA LEU A 307 -0.46 1.10 8.66
C LEU A 307 0.08 0.43 9.91
N ARG A 308 -0.11 1.06 11.06
CA ARG A 308 0.40 0.56 12.33
C ARG A 308 -0.63 0.65 13.44
N LEU A 309 -0.80 -0.45 14.16
CA LEU A 309 -1.42 -0.45 15.47
C LEU A 309 -0.31 -0.33 16.51
N THR A 310 -0.36 0.73 17.32
CA THR A 310 0.65 1.07 18.33
C THR A 310 0.00 1.46 19.65
N PRO A 311 0.76 1.62 20.74
CA PRO A 311 0.20 2.11 22.01
C PRO A 311 -0.30 3.56 21.93
N LEU A 312 0.16 4.33 20.93
CA LEU A 312 -0.27 5.71 20.68
C LEU A 312 -1.65 5.77 20.00
N THR A 313 -2.03 4.71 19.29
CA THR A 313 -3.20 4.68 18.40
C THR A 313 -4.41 4.18 19.19
N VAL A 314 -5.03 5.12 19.93
CA VAL A 314 -6.09 4.81 20.91
C VAL A 314 -7.42 4.45 20.26
N SER A 315 -7.90 5.28 19.35
CA SER A 315 -9.26 5.25 18.79
C SER A 315 -9.33 4.79 17.34
N THR A 316 -8.17 4.67 16.70
CA THR A 316 -7.99 4.33 15.29
C THR A 316 -6.54 3.86 15.10
N TRP A 317 -6.13 3.23 13.99
CA TRP A 317 -4.71 2.92 13.71
C TRP A 317 -3.89 4.21 13.45
N PHE A 318 -2.61 4.08 13.16
CA PHE A 318 -1.81 5.15 12.57
C PHE A 318 -1.60 4.83 11.09
N TRP A 319 -1.88 5.79 10.23
CA TRP A 319 -1.63 5.70 8.80
C TRP A 319 -0.61 6.76 8.40
N SER A 320 0.30 6.37 7.53
CA SER A 320 1.21 7.28 6.86
C SER A 320 1.33 6.88 5.40
N SER A 321 1.12 7.84 4.51
CA SER A 321 1.23 7.64 3.07
C SER A 321 2.42 8.41 2.51
N PHE A 322 3.21 7.74 1.67
CA PHE A 322 4.36 8.28 0.97
C PHE A 322 4.24 8.10 -0.53
N GLU A 323 4.71 9.09 -1.26
CA GLU A 323 4.75 9.08 -2.73
C GLU A 323 6.12 9.50 -3.23
N HIS A 324 6.51 8.98 -4.39
CA HIS A 324 7.61 9.55 -5.13
C HIS A 324 7.19 10.93 -5.65
N VAL A 325 8.10 11.91 -5.60
CA VAL A 325 7.85 13.30 -6.01
C VAL A 325 7.40 13.45 -7.47
N ASP A 326 7.64 12.42 -8.29
CA ASP A 326 7.26 12.39 -9.70
C ASP A 326 5.91 11.69 -9.94
N ASN A 327 5.11 11.33 -8.94
CA ASN A 327 3.86 10.56 -9.20
C ASN A 327 2.90 11.25 -10.18
N ALA A 328 2.44 12.47 -9.85
CA ALA A 328 1.38 13.16 -10.62
C ALA A 328 1.75 14.58 -11.06
N THR A 329 2.85 15.15 -10.56
CA THR A 329 3.25 16.53 -10.80
C THR A 329 4.69 16.61 -11.29
N GLY A 330 5.05 17.75 -11.88
CA GLY A 330 6.41 17.99 -12.38
C GLY A 330 6.62 17.56 -13.84
N PRO A 331 7.83 17.79 -14.39
CA PRO A 331 8.18 17.44 -15.76
C PRO A 331 8.33 15.93 -16.00
N ASP A 332 8.53 15.16 -14.94
CA ASP A 332 8.78 13.72 -14.97
C ASP A 332 7.56 12.92 -14.47
N ALA A 333 6.35 13.48 -14.57
CA ALA A 333 5.13 12.91 -13.98
C ALA A 333 4.84 11.48 -14.48
N ASN A 334 4.91 10.51 -13.57
CA ASN A 334 4.79 9.07 -13.79
C ASN A 334 3.44 8.65 -14.38
N PHE A 335 2.35 9.34 -14.01
CA PHE A 335 1.00 8.95 -14.40
C PHE A 335 0.31 9.98 -15.32
N ASN A 336 1.05 10.98 -15.81
CA ASN A 336 0.55 12.03 -16.68
C ASN A 336 1.48 12.28 -17.88
N ALA A 337 1.09 11.72 -19.03
CA ALA A 337 1.70 11.87 -20.34
C ALA A 337 1.33 13.19 -21.07
N GLY A 338 0.95 14.25 -20.34
CA GLY A 338 0.83 15.61 -20.88
C GLY A 338 -0.58 16.11 -21.17
N CYS A 339 -1.61 15.53 -20.53
CA CYS A 339 -2.95 16.11 -20.58
C CYS A 339 -3.09 17.33 -19.66
N GLN A 340 -4.11 18.16 -19.91
CA GLN A 340 -4.47 19.21 -18.96
C GLN A 340 -5.05 18.59 -17.69
N ILE A 341 -4.86 19.26 -16.55
CA ILE A 341 -5.32 18.80 -15.23
C ILE A 341 -6.81 18.47 -15.29
N ALA A 342 -7.15 17.24 -14.92
CA ALA A 342 -8.53 16.81 -14.69
C ALA A 342 -8.94 17.18 -13.26
N ALA A 343 -10.08 17.86 -13.10
CA ALA A 343 -10.62 18.26 -11.81
C ALA A 343 -11.05 17.04 -10.99
N SER A 344 -11.45 15.94 -11.63
CA SER A 344 -11.75 14.67 -10.93
C SER A 344 -10.52 13.89 -10.46
N GLY A 345 -9.32 14.35 -10.81
CA GLY A 345 -8.08 13.64 -10.56
C GLY A 345 -7.69 12.64 -11.64
N TYR A 346 -8.56 12.37 -12.64
CA TYR A 346 -8.16 11.51 -13.76
C TYR A 346 -8.96 11.76 -15.06
N THR A 347 -8.45 11.28 -16.19
CA THR A 347 -9.14 11.38 -17.49
C THR A 347 -9.86 10.09 -17.88
N ARG A 348 -10.79 10.22 -18.82
CA ARG A 348 -11.34 9.08 -19.56
C ARG A 348 -10.23 8.38 -20.35
N ARG A 349 -10.22 7.05 -20.31
CA ARG A 349 -9.24 6.22 -21.01
C ARG A 349 -9.11 6.63 -22.47
N GLY A 350 -7.89 6.82 -22.94
CA GLY A 350 -7.62 7.24 -24.31
C GLY A 350 -7.92 8.67 -24.65
N THR A 351 -8.18 9.52 -23.65
CA THR A 351 -8.49 10.93 -23.88
C THR A 351 -7.82 11.84 -22.84
N CYS A 352 -7.77 13.14 -23.16
CA CYS A 352 -7.51 14.21 -22.19
C CYS A 352 -8.81 14.84 -21.66
N ILE A 353 -9.93 14.10 -21.69
CA ILE A 353 -11.21 14.59 -21.19
C ILE A 353 -11.32 14.14 -19.74
N ASP A 354 -11.67 15.07 -18.86
CA ASP A 354 -11.96 14.78 -17.45
C ASP A 354 -12.93 13.60 -17.32
N ALA A 355 -12.60 12.65 -16.45
CA ALA A 355 -13.43 11.49 -16.20
C ALA A 355 -14.82 11.88 -15.69
N VAL A 356 -14.89 12.95 -14.89
CA VAL A 356 -16.12 13.42 -14.26
C VAL A 356 -16.38 14.85 -14.70
N THR A 357 -17.43 15.04 -15.51
CA THR A 357 -17.74 16.34 -16.10
C THR A 357 -18.41 17.33 -15.15
N ASP A 358 -18.87 16.88 -13.98
CA ASP A 358 -19.55 17.72 -12.99
C ASP A 358 -19.32 17.26 -11.55
N VAL A 359 -18.07 17.39 -11.09
CA VAL A 359 -17.71 17.16 -9.68
C VAL A 359 -18.41 18.19 -8.74
N GLU A 360 -19.02 19.27 -9.28
CA GLU A 360 -19.59 20.39 -8.51
C GLU A 360 -21.10 20.29 -8.21
N THR A 361 -21.92 19.68 -9.07
CA THR A 361 -23.39 19.70 -8.90
C THR A 361 -24.06 18.36 -8.61
N ASP A 362 -23.32 17.24 -8.64
CA ASP A 362 -23.86 15.91 -8.38
C ASP A 362 -23.19 15.23 -7.15
N PRO A 363 -23.75 15.40 -5.94
CA PRO A 363 -23.27 14.69 -4.75
C PRO A 363 -23.67 13.20 -4.74
N TRP A 364 -24.44 12.75 -5.72
CA TRP A 364 -24.96 11.40 -5.85
C TRP A 364 -24.57 10.83 -7.21
N LEU A 365 -23.28 10.83 -7.54
CA LEU A 365 -22.81 10.13 -8.74
C LEU A 365 -23.19 8.64 -8.64
N THR A 366 -24.40 8.30 -9.05
CA THR A 366 -24.98 6.97 -8.91
C THR A 366 -24.26 5.98 -9.81
N ASP A 367 -23.56 6.50 -10.83
CA ASP A 367 -22.71 5.79 -11.78
C ASP A 367 -21.22 6.01 -11.47
N TYR A 368 -20.84 6.17 -10.19
CA TYR A 368 -19.43 6.25 -9.78
C TYR A 368 -18.88 4.86 -9.41
N PRO A 369 -17.68 4.50 -9.87
CA PRO A 369 -16.80 5.27 -10.75
C PRO A 369 -17.43 5.56 -12.13
N PRO A 370 -17.31 6.78 -12.70
CA PRO A 370 -17.82 7.09 -14.02
C PRO A 370 -17.33 6.00 -14.97
N LEU A 371 -18.25 5.54 -15.82
CA LEU A 371 -18.11 4.57 -16.93
C LEU A 371 -16.91 4.87 -17.86
N ASN A 372 -15.70 4.76 -17.33
CA ASN A 372 -14.44 4.61 -18.05
C ASN A 372 -13.84 3.22 -17.82
N ALA A 373 -14.31 2.51 -16.80
CA ALA A 373 -13.97 1.13 -16.57
C ALA A 373 -15.03 0.22 -17.19
N ASP A 374 -15.14 0.22 -18.52
CA ASP A 374 -15.40 -1.08 -19.14
C ASP A 374 -14.23 -1.95 -18.67
N ILE A 375 -14.48 -2.91 -17.78
CA ILE A 375 -13.48 -3.91 -17.41
C ILE A 375 -12.98 -4.45 -18.74
N VAL A 376 -11.69 -4.24 -19.03
CA VAL A 376 -11.08 -4.91 -20.16
C VAL A 376 -10.96 -6.35 -19.70
N GLU A 377 -12.01 -7.13 -19.92
CA GLU A 377 -12.09 -8.54 -19.49
C GLU A 377 -10.92 -9.35 -20.07
N ASN A 378 -10.32 -8.86 -21.16
CA ASN A 378 -9.20 -9.48 -21.84
C ASN A 378 -8.19 -8.43 -22.32
N TYR A 379 -6.94 -8.54 -21.89
CA TYR A 379 -5.76 -7.93 -22.51
C TYR A 379 -5.19 -8.93 -23.53
N PRO A 380 -5.66 -8.93 -24.79
CA PRO A 380 -5.37 -10.01 -25.75
C PRO A 380 -3.88 -10.13 -26.11
N ASP A 381 -3.09 -9.08 -25.85
CA ASP A 381 -1.65 -9.04 -26.08
C ASP A 381 -0.82 -9.31 -24.79
N GLY A 382 -1.47 -9.66 -23.68
CA GLY A 382 -0.84 -9.88 -22.37
C GLY A 382 -0.55 -8.60 -21.59
N LEU A 383 0.16 -8.74 -20.46
CA LEU A 383 0.51 -7.65 -19.53
C LEU A 383 1.95 -7.13 -19.68
N CYS A 384 2.79 -7.80 -20.46
CA CYS A 384 4.22 -7.46 -20.56
C CYS A 384 4.54 -6.30 -21.49
N GLY A 385 3.63 -6.00 -22.42
CA GLY A 385 3.79 -4.92 -23.37
C GLY A 385 3.13 -3.62 -22.88
N PRO A 386 3.67 -2.45 -23.28
CA PRO A 386 3.01 -1.18 -23.02
C PRO A 386 1.66 -1.15 -23.71
N GLN A 387 0.64 -0.80 -22.94
CA GLN A 387 -0.72 -0.68 -23.39
C GLN A 387 -0.89 0.55 -24.29
N THR A 388 -1.81 0.45 -25.24
CA THR A 388 -2.03 1.54 -26.21
C THR A 388 -2.72 2.73 -25.57
N ASN A 389 -2.46 3.94 -26.10
CA ASN A 389 -3.08 5.18 -25.62
C ASN A 389 -4.59 5.05 -25.38
N SER A 390 -5.34 4.30 -26.19
CA SER A 390 -6.79 4.08 -26.01
C SER A 390 -7.22 3.50 -24.66
N THR A 391 -6.29 2.94 -23.88
CA THR A 391 -6.55 2.33 -22.56
C THR A 391 -6.02 3.16 -21.39
N LEU A 392 -5.14 4.15 -21.64
CA LEU A 392 -4.51 4.94 -20.59
C LEU A 392 -5.46 6.02 -20.07
N SER A 393 -5.70 6.00 -18.77
CA SER A 393 -6.17 7.18 -18.04
C SER A 393 -4.97 7.99 -17.56
N GLN A 394 -5.11 9.31 -17.55
CA GLN A 394 -4.09 10.22 -17.06
C GLN A 394 -4.47 10.61 -15.65
N VAL A 395 -3.54 10.49 -14.69
CA VAL A 395 -3.80 10.73 -13.27
C VAL A 395 -3.21 12.06 -12.85
N PHE A 396 -3.94 12.77 -12.00
CA PHE A 396 -3.64 14.08 -11.48
C PHE A 396 -3.97 14.10 -10.00
N ARG A 397 -3.19 14.81 -9.19
CA ARG A 397 -3.59 15.09 -7.82
C ARG A 397 -4.69 16.15 -7.81
N ILE A 398 -5.77 15.88 -7.10
CA ILE A 398 -6.86 16.85 -6.88
C ILE A 398 -6.46 17.97 -5.92
N GLU A 399 -7.19 19.09 -5.97
CA GLU A 399 -6.82 20.33 -5.28
C GLU A 399 -6.71 20.14 -3.76
N GLU A 400 -7.66 19.44 -3.15
CA GLU A 400 -7.72 19.26 -1.71
C GLU A 400 -6.56 18.40 -1.18
N THR A 401 -6.18 17.33 -1.89
CA THR A 401 -5.04 16.49 -1.48
C THR A 401 -3.70 17.16 -1.76
N GLN A 402 -3.62 17.98 -2.83
CA GLN A 402 -2.47 18.84 -3.07
C GLN A 402 -2.30 19.89 -1.97
N ALA A 403 -3.40 20.48 -1.47
CA ALA A 403 -3.36 21.43 -0.38
C ALA A 403 -2.82 20.83 0.93
N ASN A 404 -3.06 19.55 1.19
CA ASN A 404 -2.47 18.85 2.34
C ASN A 404 -0.95 18.69 2.20
N LEU A 405 -0.50 18.24 1.03
CA LEU A 405 0.92 18.11 0.72
C LEU A 405 1.63 19.48 0.80
N ASP A 406 0.96 20.55 0.36
CA ASP A 406 1.47 21.92 0.40
C ASP A 406 1.35 22.60 1.78
N SER A 407 0.75 21.93 2.75
CA SER A 407 0.59 22.48 4.09
C SER A 407 1.94 22.62 4.81
N THR A 408 2.06 23.68 5.63
CA THR A 408 3.33 23.99 6.31
C THR A 408 3.89 22.85 7.18
N PRO A 409 3.13 22.15 8.03
CA PRO A 409 3.72 21.07 8.83
C PRO A 409 4.23 19.92 7.95
N VAL A 410 3.52 19.58 6.87
CA VAL A 410 3.92 18.51 5.93
C VAL A 410 5.19 18.90 5.16
N GLN A 411 5.20 20.04 4.47
CA GLN A 411 6.37 20.48 3.70
C GLN A 411 7.61 20.68 4.58
N SER A 412 7.44 21.19 5.79
CA SER A 412 8.56 21.40 6.72
C SER A 412 9.21 20.08 7.12
N VAL A 413 8.40 19.08 7.49
CA VAL A 413 8.93 17.77 7.90
C VAL A 413 9.48 17.01 6.69
N ASN A 414 8.82 17.04 5.53
CA ASN A 414 9.39 16.46 4.30
C ASN A 414 10.75 17.06 3.97
N THR A 415 10.88 18.39 3.99
CA THR A 415 12.16 19.07 3.72
C THR A 415 13.25 18.66 4.72
N GLU A 416 12.89 18.53 6.00
CA GLU A 416 13.81 18.10 7.08
C GLU A 416 14.41 16.72 6.77
N TYR A 417 13.57 15.71 6.47
CA TYR A 417 14.04 14.35 6.22
C TYR A 417 14.69 14.18 4.85
N GLN A 418 14.13 14.78 3.79
CA GLN A 418 14.73 14.74 2.45
C GLN A 418 16.13 15.37 2.43
N THR A 419 16.35 16.45 3.18
CA THR A 419 17.68 17.06 3.33
C THR A 419 18.64 16.11 4.05
N ALA A 420 18.19 15.45 5.12
CA ALA A 420 19.00 14.48 5.85
C ALA A 420 19.31 13.20 5.05
N LEU A 421 18.46 12.88 4.06
CA LEU A 421 18.59 11.73 3.14
C LEU A 421 19.29 12.08 1.83
N ALA A 422 19.85 13.29 1.70
CA ALA A 422 20.48 13.75 0.47
C ALA A 422 21.54 12.77 -0.06
N GLY A 423 21.43 12.44 -1.35
CA GLY A 423 22.30 11.46 -2.03
C GLY A 423 21.78 10.03 -2.04
N THR A 424 20.64 9.75 -1.38
CA THR A 424 19.94 8.46 -1.44
C THR A 424 18.71 8.55 -2.35
N PRO A 425 18.13 7.43 -2.81
CA PRO A 425 16.82 7.45 -3.47
C PRO A 425 15.71 7.96 -2.54
N TRP A 426 15.86 7.79 -1.22
CA TRP A 426 14.83 8.14 -0.24
C TRP A 426 14.54 9.64 -0.14
N GLN A 427 15.46 10.50 -0.60
CA GLN A 427 15.23 11.96 -0.66
C GLN A 427 14.14 12.35 -1.67
N TYR A 428 13.76 11.46 -2.59
CA TYR A 428 12.74 11.70 -3.62
C TYR A 428 11.36 11.18 -3.24
N TYR A 429 11.16 10.83 -1.98
CA TYR A 429 9.87 10.47 -1.43
C TYR A 429 9.37 11.58 -0.51
N GLU A 430 8.06 11.80 -0.51
CA GLU A 430 7.40 12.78 0.34
C GLU A 430 6.22 12.14 1.06
N GLN A 431 6.06 12.47 2.34
CA GLN A 431 4.87 12.08 3.09
C GLN A 431 3.71 12.97 2.66
N VAL A 432 2.62 12.36 2.19
CA VAL A 432 1.40 13.08 1.78
C VAL A 432 0.74 13.69 3.01
N ASN A 433 0.46 12.84 3.99
CA ASN A 433 0.00 13.18 5.33
C ASN A 433 0.02 11.93 6.21
N THR A 434 -0.40 12.09 7.46
CA THR A 434 -0.77 10.98 8.35
C THR A 434 -2.26 11.03 8.66
N THR A 435 -2.82 9.86 8.99
CA THR A 435 -4.10 9.79 9.70
C THR A 435 -3.87 9.27 11.11
N GLN A 436 -4.33 10.04 12.10
CA GLN A 436 -4.07 9.77 13.52
C GLN A 436 -5.27 10.13 14.42
N PRO A 437 -5.34 9.55 15.63
CA PRO A 437 -6.27 10.00 16.66
C PRO A 437 -6.09 11.49 16.99
N ARG A 438 -7.20 12.23 17.05
CA ARG A 438 -7.20 13.65 17.43
C ARG A 438 -7.39 13.82 18.95
N SER A 439 -6.56 14.65 19.59
CA SER A 439 -6.55 14.80 21.05
C SER A 439 -7.51 15.85 21.65
N VAL A 440 -8.29 16.61 20.87
CA VAL A 440 -9.20 17.66 21.39
C VAL A 440 -10.40 17.95 20.47
N THR A 441 -11.56 18.16 21.08
CA THR A 441 -12.90 18.36 20.51
C THR A 441 -13.15 19.74 19.85
N ALA A 442 -13.87 19.70 18.71
CA ALA A 442 -15.02 20.55 18.35
C ALA A 442 -14.87 21.91 17.61
N ASN A 443 -13.71 22.33 17.10
CA ASN A 443 -13.61 23.60 16.34
C ASN A 443 -12.83 23.50 15.00
N SER A 444 -12.86 22.36 14.31
CA SER A 444 -12.50 22.36 12.88
C SER A 444 -13.67 21.86 12.05
N ASP A 445 -13.80 22.39 10.84
CA ASP A 445 -14.79 21.95 9.85
C ASP A 445 -14.55 20.51 9.33
N CYS A 446 -13.48 19.84 9.79
CA CYS A 446 -13.24 18.40 9.63
C CYS A 446 -13.98 17.62 10.72
N ASP A 447 -15.03 16.94 10.29
CA ASP A 447 -16.01 16.20 11.08
C ASP A 447 -15.87 14.66 10.87
N CYS A 448 -14.68 14.20 10.43
CA CYS A 448 -14.41 12.79 10.17
C CYS A 448 -14.05 12.01 11.43
N PHE A 449 -14.59 10.81 11.52
CA PHE A 449 -14.37 9.88 12.60
C PHE A 449 -14.23 8.46 12.07
N VAL A 450 -13.78 7.56 12.94
CA VAL A 450 -13.65 6.14 12.63
C VAL A 450 -14.85 5.38 13.19
N PRO A 451 -15.74 4.84 12.34
CA PRO A 451 -16.94 4.13 12.77
C PRO A 451 -16.61 2.86 13.55
N PRO A 452 -17.48 2.38 14.45
CA PRO A 452 -18.83 2.88 14.77
C PRO A 452 -18.86 3.98 15.84
N VAL A 453 -17.70 4.49 16.27
CA VAL A 453 -17.61 5.40 17.41
C VAL A 453 -17.48 6.85 16.90
N GLU A 454 -18.59 7.58 16.88
CA GLU A 454 -18.66 8.99 16.40
C GLU A 454 -17.74 9.97 17.16
N THR A 455 -17.17 9.56 18.29
CA THR A 455 -16.18 10.35 19.04
C THR A 455 -14.73 10.03 18.67
N ASN A 456 -14.48 9.03 17.81
CA ASN A 456 -13.14 8.64 17.38
C ASN A 456 -12.67 9.53 16.22
N PHE A 457 -12.51 10.82 16.49
CA PHE A 457 -12.10 11.80 15.50
C PHE A 457 -10.66 11.59 15.02
N ILE A 458 -10.46 11.84 13.73
CA ILE A 458 -9.16 11.88 13.07
C ILE A 458 -8.75 13.31 12.71
N ASN A 459 -7.48 13.50 12.38
CA ASN A 459 -6.92 14.81 12.05
C ASN A 459 -7.34 15.34 10.67
N VAL A 460 -7.52 14.47 9.67
CA VAL A 460 -7.79 14.86 8.29
C VAL A 460 -8.75 13.89 7.64
N CYS A 461 -9.68 14.42 6.85
CA CYS A 461 -10.57 13.65 5.99
C CYS A 461 -9.96 13.39 4.62
N ASP A 462 -8.96 14.19 4.28
CA ASP A 462 -8.45 14.33 2.93
C ASP A 462 -7.05 13.73 2.80
N MET A 463 -6.92 12.48 2.31
CA MET A 463 -5.60 11.86 2.18
C MET A 463 -5.58 10.77 1.11
N THR A 464 -5.12 11.15 -0.08
CA THR A 464 -5.05 10.27 -1.24
C THR A 464 -3.60 10.16 -1.73
N ASN A 465 -3.12 8.93 -1.89
CA ASN A 465 -1.94 8.59 -2.66
C ASN A 465 -2.36 8.36 -4.11
N THR A 466 -1.89 9.20 -5.04
CA THR A 466 -2.29 9.14 -6.44
C THR A 466 -1.92 7.84 -7.14
N SER A 467 -0.95 7.08 -6.62
CA SER A 467 -0.61 5.74 -7.12
C SER A 467 -1.41 4.61 -6.49
N MET A 468 -2.14 4.83 -5.38
CA MET A 468 -2.89 3.79 -4.66
C MET A 468 -4.40 4.00 -4.67
N GLU A 469 -4.84 5.24 -4.83
CA GLU A 469 -6.23 5.66 -4.87
C GLU A 469 -6.52 6.47 -6.14
N SER A 470 -5.87 6.12 -7.26
CA SER A 470 -5.82 6.92 -8.49
C SER A 470 -7.18 7.32 -9.02
N TYR A 471 -8.13 6.39 -9.01
CA TYR A 471 -9.47 6.56 -9.58
C TYR A 471 -10.53 6.91 -8.51
N SER A 472 -10.08 7.03 -7.26
CA SER A 472 -10.92 7.13 -6.06
C SER A 472 -10.50 8.32 -5.19
N GLN A 473 -9.92 9.35 -5.78
CA GLN A 473 -9.38 10.48 -5.03
C GLN A 473 -10.46 11.28 -4.30
N TYR A 474 -11.71 11.27 -4.79
CA TYR A 474 -12.88 11.79 -4.07
C TYR A 474 -13.68 10.65 -3.43
N ASN A 475 -14.34 10.92 -2.31
CA ASN A 475 -15.23 9.94 -1.68
C ASN A 475 -16.38 9.55 -2.65
N PHE A 476 -16.65 8.26 -2.80
CA PHE A 476 -17.69 7.75 -3.70
C PHE A 476 -18.59 6.72 -3.01
N LEU A 477 -19.78 6.50 -3.59
CA LEU A 477 -20.70 5.44 -3.20
C LEU A 477 -20.29 4.15 -3.94
N SER A 478 -20.16 3.04 -3.23
CA SER A 478 -19.77 1.75 -3.83
C SER A 478 -21.01 1.00 -4.32
N GLN A 479 -21.22 0.90 -5.63
CA GLN A 479 -22.22 -0.03 -6.18
C GLN A 479 -21.86 -1.49 -5.83
N THR A 480 -22.85 -2.28 -5.45
CA THR A 480 -22.72 -3.75 -5.44
C THR A 480 -23.22 -4.31 -6.77
N SER A 481 -22.78 -5.51 -7.12
CA SER A 481 -23.19 -6.29 -8.32
C SER A 481 -24.71 -6.49 -8.46
N SER A 482 -25.51 -6.13 -7.46
CA SER A 482 -26.98 -6.25 -7.43
C SER A 482 -27.73 -5.08 -8.07
N GLY A 483 -27.05 -4.07 -8.64
CA GLY A 483 -27.70 -2.97 -9.38
C GLY A 483 -28.59 -2.05 -8.54
N ASN A 484 -28.52 -2.16 -7.22
CA ASN A 484 -29.03 -1.14 -6.30
C ASN A 484 -27.90 -0.17 -6.01
N VAL A 485 -28.15 1.14 -6.16
CA VAL A 485 -27.19 2.20 -5.79
C VAL A 485 -26.77 1.99 -4.34
N GLY A 486 -25.56 1.48 -4.16
CA GLY A 486 -25.07 0.90 -2.91
C GLY A 486 -24.22 1.89 -2.13
N TYR A 487 -24.52 1.97 -0.84
CA TYR A 487 -23.58 2.07 0.28
C TYR A 487 -22.43 3.09 0.21
N GLU A 488 -22.47 4.04 1.15
CA GLU A 488 -21.37 4.96 1.48
C GLU A 488 -20.20 4.16 2.07
N LEU A 489 -18.99 4.29 1.52
CA LEU A 489 -17.80 3.61 2.05
C LEU A 489 -17.35 4.20 3.39
N ALA A 490 -17.74 5.44 3.74
CA ALA A 490 -17.56 6.00 5.09
C ALA A 490 -18.49 7.17 5.44
N PRO A 491 -18.82 7.40 6.72
CA PRO A 491 -19.87 8.32 7.09
C PRO A 491 -19.32 9.73 7.22
N ILE A 492 -19.67 10.56 6.26
CA ILE A 492 -19.43 11.99 6.36
C ILE A 492 -20.68 12.61 7.00
N ILE A 493 -20.55 13.23 8.18
CA ILE A 493 -21.69 13.87 8.87
C ILE A 493 -22.17 15.17 8.18
N SER A 494 -21.49 15.62 7.12
CA SER A 494 -21.89 16.74 6.26
C SER A 494 -21.46 16.57 4.79
N PHE A 495 -22.36 16.02 3.96
CA PHE A 495 -22.20 15.86 2.50
C PHE A 495 -22.05 17.17 1.70
N GLN A 496 -22.21 18.33 2.33
CA GLN A 496 -22.11 19.62 1.63
C GLN A 496 -20.65 20.04 1.35
N ASN A 497 -19.69 19.37 1.98
CA ASN A 497 -18.26 19.58 1.75
C ASN A 497 -17.69 18.35 1.04
N ARG A 498 -17.23 18.53 -0.20
CA ARG A 498 -16.50 17.50 -0.94
C ARG A 498 -15.27 17.13 -0.14
N GLN A 499 -15.19 15.89 0.32
CA GLN A 499 -14.01 15.35 0.97
C GLN A 499 -13.37 14.34 0.04
N THR A 500 -12.06 14.45 -0.06
CA THR A 500 -11.24 13.46 -0.74
C THR A 500 -11.23 12.18 0.07
N MET A 501 -10.93 11.08 -0.59
CA MET A 501 -10.86 9.82 0.10
C MET A 501 -9.65 9.82 1.04
N ASN A 502 -9.79 9.16 2.18
CA ASN A 502 -8.64 8.76 2.98
C ASN A 502 -8.64 7.24 3.09
N CYS A 503 -7.51 6.66 3.47
CA CYS A 503 -7.40 5.21 3.64
C CYS A 503 -8.44 4.67 4.64
N ILE A 504 -8.79 5.42 5.69
CA ILE A 504 -9.84 5.04 6.65
C ILE A 504 -11.20 4.91 5.94
N ASN A 505 -11.51 5.74 4.95
CA ASN A 505 -12.76 5.66 4.23
C ASN A 505 -12.95 4.33 3.48
N CYS A 506 -11.87 3.68 3.03
CA CYS A 506 -11.97 2.34 2.43
C CYS A 506 -11.77 1.20 3.45
N HIS A 507 -11.09 1.47 4.56
CA HIS A 507 -10.54 0.42 5.42
C HIS A 507 -11.15 0.37 6.83
N ALA A 508 -11.69 1.46 7.37
CA ALA A 508 -12.24 1.48 8.74
C ALA A 508 -13.51 0.65 8.94
N TYR A 509 -14.15 0.23 7.85
CA TYR A 509 -15.31 -0.66 7.86
C TYR A 509 -14.94 -2.14 7.90
N ALA A 510 -13.66 -2.46 7.78
CA ALA A 510 -13.22 -3.83 7.88
C ALA A 510 -13.47 -4.35 9.27
N ALA A 511 -13.94 -5.57 9.31
CA ALA A 511 -14.00 -6.34 10.52
C ALA A 511 -13.65 -7.79 10.17
N PRO A 512 -13.25 -8.60 11.16
CA PRO A 512 -13.07 -10.03 10.92
C PRO A 512 -14.34 -10.65 10.34
N LEU A 513 -14.17 -11.72 9.56
CA LEU A 513 -15.30 -12.47 9.01
C LEU A 513 -16.27 -12.87 10.14
N GLY A 514 -17.57 -12.82 9.85
CA GLY A 514 -18.64 -13.05 10.83
C GLY A 514 -19.12 -11.82 11.57
N THR A 515 -18.45 -10.67 11.41
CA THR A 515 -18.99 -9.40 11.91
C THR A 515 -20.31 -9.06 11.20
N PRO A 516 -21.37 -8.69 11.93
CA PRO A 516 -22.64 -8.30 11.33
C PRO A 516 -22.48 -7.18 10.29
N ALA A 517 -22.88 -7.45 9.05
CA ALA A 517 -22.98 -6.42 8.03
C ALA A 517 -24.04 -5.37 8.43
N ILE A 518 -23.73 -4.10 8.19
CA ILE A 518 -24.71 -3.03 8.36
C ILE A 518 -25.75 -3.17 7.25
N ALA A 519 -27.02 -3.34 7.63
CA ALA A 519 -28.11 -3.48 6.66
C ALA A 519 -28.42 -2.18 5.90
N ASP A 520 -28.10 -1.04 6.52
CA ASP A 520 -28.18 0.31 5.95
C ASP A 520 -26.98 1.12 6.49
N PRO A 521 -25.94 1.43 5.69
CA PRO A 521 -24.80 2.23 6.15
C PRO A 521 -25.16 3.69 6.43
N ALA A 522 -26.36 4.15 6.07
CA ALA A 522 -26.89 5.42 6.58
C ALA A 522 -27.58 5.26 7.95
N ASP A 523 -27.61 4.06 8.54
CA ASP A 523 -28.06 3.81 9.90
C ASP A 523 -27.07 4.49 10.88
N PRO A 524 -27.49 5.59 11.54
CA PRO A 524 -26.61 6.34 12.43
C PRO A 524 -26.25 5.56 13.70
N THR A 525 -26.83 4.37 13.90
CA THR A 525 -26.54 3.53 15.06
C THR A 525 -25.34 2.61 14.86
N TRP A 526 -24.87 2.41 13.62
CA TRP A 526 -23.73 1.55 13.27
C TRP A 526 -23.81 0.16 13.91
N ARG A 527 -25.03 -0.32 14.13
CA ARG A 527 -25.31 -1.45 15.01
C ARG A 527 -24.78 -2.74 14.42
N GLY A 528 -23.84 -3.36 15.12
CA GLY A 528 -23.25 -4.64 14.72
C GLY A 528 -21.79 -4.54 14.29
N LEU A 529 -21.26 -3.33 14.09
CA LEU A 529 -19.82 -3.16 13.90
C LEU A 529 -19.03 -3.28 15.21
N PRO A 530 -17.75 -3.68 15.16
CA PRO A 530 -16.90 -3.75 16.33
C PRO A 530 -16.57 -2.35 16.85
N TYR A 531 -16.72 -2.12 18.15
CA TYR A 531 -16.43 -0.80 18.77
C TYR A 531 -14.94 -0.56 19.06
N ASP A 532 -14.11 -1.61 18.98
CA ASP A 532 -12.67 -1.54 19.26
C ASP A 532 -11.88 -1.36 17.96
N ASN A 533 -10.96 -0.41 17.92
CA ASN A 533 -10.12 -0.14 16.75
C ASN A 533 -9.16 -1.28 16.40
N SER A 534 -8.87 -2.16 17.35
CA SER A 534 -8.09 -3.38 17.11
C SER A 534 -8.89 -4.48 16.39
N MET A 535 -10.22 -4.33 16.29
CA MET A 535 -11.09 -5.12 15.44
C MET A 535 -11.38 -4.43 14.10
N GLN A 536 -11.09 -3.13 13.98
CA GLN A 536 -11.11 -2.39 12.70
C GLN A 536 -9.81 -2.70 11.96
N ILE A 537 -9.92 -3.47 10.88
CA ILE A 537 -8.78 -4.05 10.16
C ILE A 537 -8.56 -3.28 8.85
N PHE A 538 -7.48 -3.55 8.11
CA PHE A 538 -7.45 -3.20 6.70
C PHE A 538 -8.33 -4.18 5.92
N THR A 539 -9.44 -3.70 5.34
CA THR A 539 -10.60 -4.42 4.72
C THR A 539 -10.35 -5.64 3.85
N PHE A 540 -9.10 -5.94 3.48
CA PHE A 540 -8.76 -7.02 2.55
C PHE A 540 -7.82 -8.08 3.11
N LEU A 541 -7.18 -7.83 4.26
CA LEU A 541 -6.28 -8.85 4.83
C LEU A 541 -7.12 -9.96 5.44
N MET A 542 -7.77 -9.71 6.58
CA MET A 542 -8.49 -10.79 7.30
C MET A 542 -9.76 -11.28 6.58
N SER A 543 -10.37 -10.45 5.73
CA SER A 543 -11.48 -10.87 4.86
C SER A 543 -11.02 -11.76 3.69
N GLY A 544 -9.73 -11.70 3.32
CA GLY A 544 -9.12 -12.59 2.33
C GLY A 544 -8.81 -13.99 2.87
N ALA A 545 -9.11 -14.26 4.15
CA ALA A 545 -8.99 -15.59 4.72
C ALA A 545 -10.04 -16.52 4.10
N THR A 546 -9.57 -17.58 3.43
CA THR A 546 -10.44 -18.67 3.02
C THR A 546 -10.93 -19.45 4.23
N GLN A 547 -12.04 -20.18 4.06
CA GLN A 547 -12.57 -21.05 5.11
C GLN A 547 -11.95 -22.44 4.96
N SER A 548 -11.34 -22.99 6.02
CA SER A 548 -10.97 -24.40 6.03
C SER A 548 -12.27 -25.20 6.17
N CYS A 549 -12.61 -25.99 5.15
CA CYS A 549 -13.88 -26.71 5.03
C CYS A 549 -15.10 -25.77 4.76
N PRO A 550 -15.14 -25.04 3.64
CA PRO A 550 -16.24 -24.11 3.33
C PRO A 550 -17.60 -24.83 3.24
N SER A 551 -17.59 -26.14 2.97
CA SER A 551 -18.80 -26.98 2.92
C SER A 551 -19.34 -27.42 4.29
N ASP A 552 -18.58 -27.25 5.39
CA ASP A 552 -19.07 -27.45 6.77
C ASP A 552 -19.69 -26.15 7.31
N ILE A 553 -20.93 -25.92 6.88
CA ILE A 553 -21.67 -24.68 7.11
C ILE A 553 -22.11 -24.56 8.57
N ASN A 554 -22.36 -25.70 9.22
CA ASN A 554 -22.83 -25.78 10.60
C ASN A 554 -21.67 -25.80 11.61
N LYS A 555 -20.45 -26.11 11.14
CA LYS A 555 -19.16 -26.09 11.84
C LYS A 555 -19.05 -27.12 12.96
N ASP A 556 -19.60 -28.30 12.76
CA ASP A 556 -19.41 -29.43 13.67
C ASP A 556 -18.25 -30.35 13.24
N SER A 557 -17.41 -29.88 12.31
CA SER A 557 -16.26 -30.58 11.71
C SER A 557 -16.66 -31.77 10.84
N ILE A 558 -17.91 -31.82 10.37
CA ILE A 558 -18.45 -32.87 9.53
C ILE A 558 -19.32 -32.23 8.44
N VAL A 559 -18.97 -32.43 7.18
CA VAL A 559 -19.86 -32.09 6.06
C VAL A 559 -20.89 -33.19 5.92
N ASP A 560 -22.13 -32.92 6.36
CA ASP A 560 -23.22 -33.87 6.28
C ASP A 560 -24.58 -33.25 5.88
N ILE A 561 -25.65 -33.97 6.20
CA ILE A 561 -27.02 -33.55 5.85
C ILE A 561 -27.43 -32.26 6.54
N LEU A 562 -26.85 -31.94 7.70
CA LEU A 562 -27.11 -30.71 8.40
C LEU A 562 -26.62 -29.50 7.60
N ASP A 563 -25.49 -29.61 6.89
CA ASP A 563 -24.97 -28.53 6.03
C ASP A 563 -25.83 -28.33 4.80
N ILE A 564 -26.27 -29.41 4.16
CA ILE A 564 -27.26 -29.33 3.06
C ILE A 564 -28.53 -28.61 3.50
N LEU A 565 -29.03 -28.93 4.70
CA LEU A 565 -30.25 -28.30 5.19
C LEU A 565 -30.04 -26.79 5.39
N LEU A 566 -28.83 -26.36 5.74
CA LEU A 566 -28.49 -24.94 5.84
C LEU A 566 -28.46 -24.27 4.46
N VAL A 567 -27.88 -24.88 3.41
CA VAL A 567 -27.94 -24.37 2.03
C VAL A 567 -29.39 -24.21 1.57
N ILE A 568 -30.20 -25.23 1.78
CA ILE A 568 -31.63 -25.22 1.38
C ILE A 568 -32.41 -24.15 2.15
N GLU A 569 -32.11 -23.94 3.43
CA GLU A 569 -32.72 -22.88 4.24
C GLU A 569 -32.33 -21.47 3.76
N GLY A 570 -31.09 -21.32 3.26
CA GLY A 570 -30.53 -20.06 2.79
C GLY A 570 -30.86 -19.69 1.34
N TRP A 571 -31.51 -20.57 0.57
CA TRP A 571 -31.64 -20.47 -0.88
C TRP A 571 -32.05 -19.08 -1.40
N GLY A 572 -31.28 -18.54 -2.35
CA GLY A 572 -31.46 -17.23 -2.94
C GLY A 572 -30.27 -16.30 -2.72
N GLY A 573 -30.43 -15.02 -3.09
CA GLY A 573 -29.33 -14.06 -3.08
C GLY A 573 -28.83 -13.72 -1.68
N CYS A 574 -27.51 -13.58 -1.58
CA CYS A 574 -26.83 -13.25 -0.34
C CYS A 574 -27.00 -11.76 0.01
N LEU A 575 -28.08 -11.42 0.75
CA LEU A 575 -28.49 -10.03 1.04
C LEU A 575 -27.53 -9.24 1.97
N LYS A 576 -26.53 -9.91 2.53
CA LYS A 576 -25.48 -9.33 3.38
C LYS A 576 -24.21 -9.94 2.86
N LEU A 577 -23.20 -9.14 2.53
CA LEU A 577 -21.91 -9.46 1.88
C LEU A 577 -21.15 -10.74 2.32
N TYR A 578 -21.70 -11.51 3.26
CA TYR A 578 -21.27 -12.83 3.65
C TYR A 578 -22.49 -13.74 3.98
N CYS A 579 -22.58 -14.87 3.28
CA CYS A 579 -23.48 -15.97 3.62
C CYS A 579 -22.67 -17.24 3.75
N ARG A 580 -22.69 -17.87 4.91
CA ARG A 580 -21.98 -19.14 5.13
C ARG A 580 -22.44 -20.28 4.21
N GLN A 581 -23.61 -20.14 3.58
CA GLN A 581 -24.17 -21.11 2.65
C GLN A 581 -23.73 -20.91 1.20
N ASP A 582 -23.17 -19.74 0.87
CA ASP A 582 -22.59 -19.40 -0.43
C ASP A 582 -21.12 -19.85 -0.36
N VAL A 583 -20.90 -21.12 -0.71
CA VAL A 583 -19.62 -21.82 -0.51
C VAL A 583 -18.70 -21.68 -1.73
N ASN A 584 -19.22 -21.19 -2.86
CA ASN A 584 -18.42 -20.80 -4.03
C ASN A 584 -18.12 -19.30 -4.10
N GLU A 585 -18.69 -18.52 -3.17
CA GLU A 585 -18.51 -17.07 -3.04
C GLU A 585 -18.95 -16.28 -4.27
N ASP A 586 -19.99 -16.75 -4.98
CA ASP A 586 -20.51 -16.07 -6.18
C ASP A 586 -21.64 -15.06 -5.90
N GLY A 587 -22.09 -14.98 -4.64
CA GLY A 587 -23.09 -14.04 -4.16
C GLY A 587 -24.52 -14.59 -4.15
N ASP A 588 -24.76 -15.79 -4.64
CA ASP A 588 -26.06 -16.47 -4.64
C ASP A 588 -25.95 -17.84 -3.95
N ILE A 589 -26.93 -18.17 -3.09
CA ILE A 589 -27.03 -19.51 -2.51
C ILE A 589 -27.93 -20.35 -3.42
N ASP A 590 -27.33 -21.21 -4.23
CA ASP A 590 -28.06 -21.98 -5.23
C ASP A 590 -27.63 -23.45 -5.37
N ILE A 591 -27.86 -24.03 -6.56
CA ILE A 591 -27.52 -25.42 -6.83
C ILE A 591 -26.01 -25.65 -6.89
N ALA A 592 -25.21 -24.65 -7.24
CA ALA A 592 -23.76 -24.73 -7.27
C ALA A 592 -23.21 -24.96 -5.86
N ASP A 593 -23.70 -24.24 -4.86
CA ASP A 593 -23.33 -24.44 -3.45
C ASP A 593 -23.75 -25.81 -2.95
N LEU A 594 -24.98 -26.20 -3.25
CA LEU A 594 -25.49 -27.50 -2.84
C LEU A 594 -24.63 -28.64 -3.40
N LEU A 595 -24.19 -28.52 -4.65
CA LEU A 595 -23.32 -29.51 -5.28
C LEU A 595 -21.93 -29.52 -4.66
N LEU A 596 -21.37 -28.37 -4.29
CA LEU A 596 -20.09 -28.30 -3.59
C LEU A 596 -20.15 -28.96 -2.20
N VAL A 597 -21.22 -28.75 -1.44
CA VAL A 597 -21.43 -29.43 -0.16
C VAL A 597 -21.54 -30.95 -0.35
N ILE A 598 -22.21 -31.42 -1.41
CA ILE A 598 -22.31 -32.84 -1.73
C ILE A 598 -20.96 -33.42 -2.17
N ASP A 599 -20.19 -32.68 -2.95
CA ASP A 599 -18.89 -33.13 -3.47
C ASP A 599 -17.84 -33.22 -2.35
N ASN A 600 -18.01 -32.45 -1.26
CA ASN A 600 -17.14 -32.46 -0.08
C ASN A 600 -17.70 -33.25 1.12
N TRP A 601 -18.55 -34.26 0.88
CA TRP A 601 -19.25 -35.04 1.91
C TRP A 601 -18.34 -35.95 2.77
N VAL A 602 -17.59 -35.36 3.69
CA VAL A 602 -16.63 -36.04 4.58
C VAL A 602 -16.45 -35.30 5.90
N SER A 603 -15.71 -35.87 6.85
CA SER A 603 -15.24 -35.12 8.02
C SER A 603 -14.14 -34.15 7.60
N CYS A 604 -14.12 -32.94 8.17
CA CYS A 604 -13.08 -31.95 7.90
C CYS A 604 -11.72 -32.30 8.52
N VAL A 605 -11.60 -33.45 9.20
CA VAL A 605 -10.36 -33.95 9.85
C VAL A 605 -9.79 -35.22 9.21
N ASP A 606 -10.36 -35.71 8.10
CA ASP A 606 -9.90 -36.88 7.32
C ASP A 606 -9.40 -36.45 5.93
#